data_AF-A0A0F9VTY8-F1
#
_entry.id   AF-A0A0F9VTY8-F1
#
_cell.length_a   1.000
_cell.length_b   1.000
_cell.length_c   1.000
_cell.angle_alpha   90.00
_cell.angle_beta   90.00
_cell.angle_gamma   90.00
#
_symmetry.space_group_name_H-M   'P 1'
#
loop_
_entity.id
_entity.type
_entity.pdbx_description
1 polymer ?
#
loop_
_entity_poly.entity_id
_entity_poly.type
_entity_poly.pdbx_seq_one_letter_code
_entity_poly.pdbx_strand_id
1 'polypeptide(L)'
;MPYIENTYIKEVTHIGFLDGVENRKPSLDGGGISVTTKPESWRSIKGLNGPEFTLIFPTAQWVDAMTFGDDDIEDIKNWAVKEGYLRETTAWFAVVASDHEAEVKIFATQEEAARAIGRTLDEEILAISNGHGGTWADPTFKITPRGMKQLERWPGNMVQWEQAAISLYIRKVVVPKRPYVVGIWWSEPDNVEAGCAPSGILFPERLHLFEVEDEEGEVMSFNEKFPDFNAPVDPLVAYA
;
A
#
# COMPACT_ATOMS: atom_id res chain seq x y z
N MET A 1 11.83 19.17 -3.99
CA MET A 1 11.74 18.08 -3.01
C MET A 1 13.07 17.34 -2.96
N PRO A 2 14.02 17.78 -2.11
CA PRO A 2 15.39 17.29 -2.13
C PRO A 2 15.68 16.06 -1.26
N TYR A 3 14.76 15.56 -0.42
CA TYR A 3 15.14 14.58 0.62
C TYR A 3 14.19 13.38 0.70
N ILE A 4 14.04 12.66 -0.40
CA ILE A 4 13.54 11.28 -0.29
C ILE A 4 14.74 10.44 0.14
N GLU A 5 14.76 10.05 1.41
CA GLU A 5 15.75 9.12 1.94
C GLU A 5 15.52 7.74 1.32
N ASN A 6 16.63 7.14 0.91
CA ASN A 6 16.63 5.80 0.35
C ASN A 6 17.23 4.85 1.39
N THR A 7 16.56 3.73 1.62
CA THR A 7 17.10 2.62 2.39
C THR A 7 17.66 1.56 1.44
N TYR A 8 18.82 1.01 1.79
CA TYR A 8 19.49 -0.02 0.99
C TYR A 8 19.15 -1.40 1.55
N ILE A 9 18.35 -2.15 0.80
CA ILE A 9 17.91 -3.50 1.19
C ILE A 9 18.08 -4.39 -0.02
N LYS A 10 19.19 -5.13 -0.01
CA LYS A 10 19.64 -5.97 -1.13
C LYS A 10 18.80 -7.23 -1.33
N GLU A 11 18.12 -7.68 -0.28
CA GLU A 11 17.52 -9.00 -0.19
C GLU A 11 16.22 -8.88 0.59
N VAL A 12 15.15 -9.35 -0.03
CA VAL A 12 13.79 -9.32 0.52
C VAL A 12 13.07 -10.61 0.17
N THR A 13 12.15 -11.02 1.01
CA THR A 13 11.41 -12.27 0.85
C THR A 13 9.96 -11.98 0.49
N HIS A 14 9.46 -12.63 -0.55
CA HIS A 14 8.03 -12.73 -0.83
C HIS A 14 7.50 -14.06 -0.30
N ILE A 15 6.31 -14.04 0.30
CA ILE A 15 5.60 -15.23 0.76
C ILE A 15 4.25 -15.31 0.07
N GLY A 16 4.10 -16.26 -0.84
CA GLY A 16 2.90 -16.42 -1.65
C GLY A 16 3.19 -16.82 -3.08
N PHE A 17 2.13 -17.22 -3.79
CA PHE A 17 2.23 -17.59 -5.19
C PHE A 17 2.33 -16.35 -6.07
N LEU A 18 3.36 -16.29 -6.90
CA LEU A 18 3.52 -15.25 -7.92
C LEU A 18 2.80 -15.59 -9.22
N ASP A 19 2.54 -16.87 -9.47
CA ASP A 19 1.82 -17.37 -10.64
C ASP A 19 0.31 -17.10 -10.53
N GLY A 20 -0.37 -16.89 -11.66
CA GLY A 20 -1.83 -16.78 -11.69
C GLY A 20 -2.37 -15.42 -11.22
N VAL A 21 -1.92 -14.36 -11.90
CA VAL A 21 -2.28 -12.95 -11.67
C VAL A 21 -3.81 -12.76 -11.53
N GLU A 22 -4.63 -13.54 -12.23
CA GLU A 22 -6.10 -13.40 -12.28
C GLU A 22 -6.82 -13.58 -10.93
N ASN A 23 -6.21 -14.26 -9.95
CA ASN A 23 -6.85 -14.57 -8.66
C ASN A 23 -6.39 -13.70 -7.49
N ARG A 24 -5.54 -12.70 -7.69
CA ARG A 24 -5.09 -11.84 -6.58
C ARG A 24 -6.20 -10.90 -6.15
N LYS A 25 -6.48 -10.89 -4.84
CA LYS A 25 -7.47 -10.01 -4.23
C LYS A 25 -6.99 -8.56 -4.26
N PRO A 26 -7.90 -7.58 -4.27
CA PRO A 26 -7.53 -6.18 -4.06
C PRO A 26 -6.78 -6.00 -2.74
N SER A 27 -5.73 -5.16 -2.74
CA SER A 27 -4.95 -4.82 -1.55
C SER A 27 -4.47 -3.38 -1.59
N LEU A 28 -4.11 -2.84 -0.42
CA LEU A 28 -3.45 -1.54 -0.29
C LEU A 28 -2.03 -1.52 -0.87
N ASP A 29 -1.55 -2.66 -1.36
CA ASP A 29 -0.29 -2.75 -2.10
C ASP A 29 -0.49 -2.45 -3.61
N GLY A 30 -1.75 -2.31 -4.04
CA GLY A 30 -2.12 -2.14 -5.44
C GLY A 30 -1.60 -3.28 -6.32
N GLY A 31 -1.00 -2.93 -7.46
CA GLY A 31 -0.34 -3.88 -8.35
C GLY A 31 1.02 -4.40 -7.86
N GLY A 32 1.49 -3.97 -6.69
CA GLY A 32 2.81 -4.32 -6.17
C GLY A 32 2.95 -5.76 -5.65
N ILE A 33 4.20 -6.13 -5.32
CA ILE A 33 4.53 -7.38 -4.65
C ILE A 33 4.98 -7.07 -3.23
N SER A 34 4.22 -7.56 -2.26
CA SER A 34 4.54 -7.40 -0.84
C SER A 34 5.76 -8.25 -0.48
N VAL A 35 6.75 -7.65 0.17
CA VAL A 35 8.00 -8.30 0.59
C VAL A 35 8.40 -7.91 2.02
N THR A 36 9.28 -8.68 2.64
CA THR A 36 9.79 -8.43 4.00
C THR A 36 11.25 -8.87 4.17
N THR A 37 11.94 -8.35 5.18
CA THR A 37 13.23 -8.91 5.65
C THR A 37 13.06 -9.85 6.85
N LYS A 38 11.81 -10.08 7.29
CA LYS A 38 11.44 -10.85 8.48
C LYS A 38 10.34 -11.88 8.16
N PRO A 39 10.64 -12.88 7.30
CA PRO A 39 9.62 -13.81 6.80
C PRO A 39 8.87 -14.54 7.92
N GLU A 40 9.57 -15.03 8.95
CA GLU A 40 8.94 -15.73 10.08
C GLU A 40 7.97 -14.87 10.88
N SER A 41 8.38 -13.63 11.22
CA SER A 41 7.49 -12.68 11.89
C SER A 41 6.26 -12.40 11.03
N TRP A 42 6.45 -12.21 9.72
CA TRP A 42 5.36 -11.93 8.79
C TRP A 42 4.39 -13.10 8.63
N ARG A 43 4.89 -14.35 8.59
CA ARG A 43 4.03 -15.55 8.64
C ARG A 43 3.17 -15.57 9.89
N SER A 44 3.77 -15.27 11.05
CA SER A 44 3.06 -15.24 12.33
C SER A 44 1.97 -14.15 12.36
N ILE A 45 2.30 -12.94 11.91
CA ILE A 45 1.40 -11.78 11.92
C ILE A 45 0.25 -11.95 10.92
N LYS A 46 0.55 -12.36 9.68
CA LYS A 46 -0.40 -12.37 8.56
C LYS A 46 -1.03 -13.74 8.30
N GLY A 47 -0.58 -14.79 8.98
CA GLY A 47 -1.05 -16.17 8.79
C GLY A 47 -0.69 -16.75 7.43
N LEU A 48 0.48 -16.40 6.88
CA LEU A 48 0.90 -16.80 5.53
C LEU A 48 1.49 -18.21 5.51
N ASN A 49 0.98 -19.05 4.63
CA ASN A 49 1.38 -20.45 4.46
C ASN A 49 1.80 -20.80 3.02
N GLY A 50 2.09 -19.77 2.20
CA GLY A 50 2.54 -19.95 0.81
C GLY A 50 4.04 -20.23 0.68
N PRO A 51 4.50 -20.49 -0.55
CA PRO A 51 5.92 -20.70 -0.87
C PRO A 51 6.73 -19.43 -0.58
N GLU A 52 8.01 -19.61 -0.33
CA GLU A 52 8.96 -18.54 -0.06
C GLU A 52 9.89 -18.29 -1.25
N PHE A 53 10.06 -17.02 -1.60
CA PHE A 53 11.01 -16.61 -2.64
C PHE A 53 11.88 -15.46 -2.13
N THR A 54 13.18 -15.67 -2.11
CA THR A 54 14.15 -14.64 -1.76
C THR A 54 14.56 -13.89 -3.02
N LEU A 55 14.24 -12.60 -3.07
CA LEU A 55 14.53 -11.71 -4.18
C LEU A 55 15.80 -10.90 -3.86
N ILE A 56 16.80 -11.02 -4.72
CA ILE A 56 18.13 -10.43 -4.53
C ILE A 56 18.41 -9.40 -5.63
N PHE A 57 18.73 -8.18 -5.23
CA PHE A 57 19.29 -7.15 -6.10
C PHE A 57 20.29 -6.30 -5.30
N PRO A 58 21.61 -6.49 -5.47
CA PRO A 58 22.63 -5.89 -4.61
C PRO A 58 22.59 -4.36 -4.48
N THR A 59 22.10 -3.68 -5.52
CA THR A 59 21.99 -2.21 -5.57
C THR A 59 20.58 -1.70 -5.29
N ALA A 60 19.67 -2.55 -4.80
CA ALA A 60 18.29 -2.17 -4.51
C ALA A 60 18.21 -1.02 -3.50
N GLN A 61 17.48 0.02 -3.89
CA GLN A 61 17.13 1.17 -3.06
C GLN A 61 15.61 1.22 -2.90
N TRP A 62 15.17 1.54 -1.69
CA TRP A 62 13.76 1.66 -1.36
C TRP A 62 13.48 3.04 -0.81
N VAL A 63 12.34 3.61 -1.18
CA VAL A 63 11.88 4.85 -0.54
C VAL A 63 11.23 4.49 0.78
N ASP A 64 11.78 4.96 1.88
CA ASP A 64 11.23 4.69 3.21
C ASP A 64 10.07 5.64 3.50
N ALA A 65 8.85 5.12 3.44
CA ALA A 65 7.64 5.90 3.66
C ALA A 65 7.52 6.42 5.10
N MET A 66 8.23 5.80 6.06
CA MET A 66 8.22 6.25 7.45
C MET A 66 9.10 7.48 7.69
N THR A 67 9.88 7.91 6.69
CA THR A 67 10.70 9.12 6.76
C THR A 67 9.96 10.38 6.33
N PHE A 68 8.77 10.25 5.73
CA PHE A 68 7.97 11.40 5.29
C PHE A 68 7.40 12.16 6.48
N GLY A 69 7.68 13.45 6.53
CA GLY A 69 7.02 14.38 7.43
C GLY A 69 5.74 14.95 6.82
N ASP A 70 5.00 15.74 7.62
CA ASP A 70 3.75 16.38 7.19
C ASP A 70 3.94 17.22 5.92
N ASP A 71 5.05 17.94 5.79
CA ASP A 71 5.37 18.75 4.61
C ASP A 71 5.55 17.89 3.34
N ASP A 72 6.18 16.71 3.45
CA ASP A 72 6.35 15.78 2.32
C ASP A 72 4.99 15.22 1.88
N ILE A 73 4.15 14.85 2.84
CA ILE A 73 2.80 14.35 2.58
C ILE A 73 1.93 15.43 1.92
N GLU A 74 2.02 16.67 2.39
CA GLU A 74 1.32 17.81 1.81
C GLU A 74 1.78 18.07 0.36
N ASP A 75 3.07 18.01 0.11
CA ASP A 75 3.68 18.16 -1.22
C ASP A 75 3.21 17.05 -2.19
N ILE A 76 3.22 15.79 -1.73
CA ILE A 76 2.72 14.62 -2.49
C ILE A 76 1.22 14.75 -2.78
N LYS A 77 0.43 15.19 -1.80
CA LYS A 77 -1.00 15.44 -1.94
C LYS A 77 -1.27 16.49 -3.01
N ASN A 78 -0.59 17.64 -2.92
CA ASN A 78 -0.75 18.74 -3.86
C ASN A 78 -0.34 18.33 -5.28
N TRP A 79 0.72 17.54 -5.41
CA TRP A 79 1.08 16.91 -6.69
C TRP A 79 -0.05 15.99 -7.21
N ALA A 80 -0.58 15.11 -6.37
CA ALA A 80 -1.59 14.13 -6.78
C ALA A 80 -2.93 14.79 -7.16
N VAL A 81 -3.32 15.87 -6.49
CA VAL A 81 -4.47 16.71 -6.87
C VAL A 81 -4.23 17.38 -8.22
N LYS A 82 -3.06 18.01 -8.41
CA LYS A 82 -2.68 18.66 -9.67
C LYS A 82 -2.67 17.70 -10.87
N GLU A 83 -2.20 16.47 -10.67
CA GLU A 83 -2.20 15.42 -11.71
C GLU A 83 -3.57 14.77 -11.92
N GLY A 84 -4.58 15.14 -11.12
CA GLY A 84 -5.94 14.62 -11.20
C GLY A 84 -6.08 13.19 -10.69
N TYR A 85 -5.17 12.72 -9.84
CA TYR A 85 -5.25 11.41 -9.17
C TYR A 85 -6.08 11.47 -7.89
N LEU A 86 -6.12 12.61 -7.23
CA LEU A 86 -6.98 12.88 -6.08
C LEU A 86 -7.96 14.01 -6.38
N ARG A 87 -9.07 14.01 -5.65
CA ARG A 87 -10.02 15.13 -5.57
C ARG A 87 -10.52 15.29 -4.15
N GLU A 88 -10.84 16.53 -3.77
CA GLU A 88 -11.49 16.81 -2.50
C GLU A 88 -12.83 16.08 -2.37
N THR A 89 -13.15 15.66 -1.16
CA THR A 89 -14.42 15.04 -0.78
C THR A 89 -14.66 15.27 0.70
N THR A 90 -15.81 14.83 1.19
CA THR A 90 -16.07 14.62 2.61
C THR A 90 -15.99 13.13 2.91
N ALA A 91 -15.36 12.76 4.02
CA ALA A 91 -15.41 11.41 4.57
C ALA A 91 -16.16 11.40 5.89
N TRP A 92 -16.65 10.22 6.26
CA TRP A 92 -17.31 9.99 7.53
C TRP A 92 -16.42 9.20 8.45
N PHE A 93 -16.39 9.58 9.71
CA PHE A 93 -15.52 9.00 10.71
C PHE A 93 -16.38 8.44 11.84
N ALA A 94 -15.90 7.35 12.44
CA ALA A 94 -16.50 6.80 13.65
C ALA A 94 -15.42 6.20 14.55
N VAL A 95 -15.62 6.30 15.87
CA VAL A 95 -14.81 5.55 16.83
C VAL A 95 -15.41 4.17 16.98
N VAL A 96 -14.71 3.16 16.44
CA VAL A 96 -15.12 1.77 16.52
C VAL A 96 -14.39 1.14 17.70
N ALA A 97 -15.15 0.77 18.72
CA ALA A 97 -14.63 0.09 19.90
C ALA A 97 -14.74 -1.43 19.75
N SER A 98 -13.66 -2.11 20.11
CA SER A 98 -13.57 -3.55 20.33
C SER A 98 -13.33 -3.82 21.82
N ASP A 99 -13.33 -5.09 22.22
CA ASP A 99 -13.08 -5.50 23.61
C ASP A 99 -11.69 -5.08 24.13
N HIS A 100 -10.77 -4.72 23.23
CA HIS A 100 -9.37 -4.44 23.59
C HIS A 100 -8.95 -3.02 23.23
N GLU A 101 -9.52 -2.42 22.19
CA GLU A 101 -9.09 -1.13 21.65
C GLU A 101 -10.25 -0.33 21.03
N ALA A 102 -10.10 1.00 21.01
CA ALA A 102 -10.98 1.88 20.26
C ALA A 102 -10.17 2.60 19.17
N GLU A 103 -10.61 2.49 17.93
CA GLU A 103 -9.91 3.06 16.76
C GLU A 103 -10.83 3.97 15.96
N VAL A 104 -10.28 5.05 15.41
CA VAL A 104 -11.01 5.92 14.48
C VAL A 104 -10.94 5.29 13.10
N LYS A 105 -12.10 4.94 12.55
CA LYS A 105 -12.23 4.44 11.18
C LYS A 105 -12.82 5.50 10.26
N ILE A 106 -12.43 5.42 8.99
CA ILE A 106 -12.86 6.34 7.94
C ILE A 106 -13.71 5.57 6.92
N PHE A 107 -14.84 6.16 6.54
CA PHE A 107 -15.87 5.57 5.69
C PHE A 107 -16.25 6.52 4.55
N ALA A 108 -16.73 5.96 3.45
CA ALA A 108 -17.17 6.74 2.29
C ALA A 108 -18.55 7.38 2.52
N THR A 109 -19.36 6.80 3.39
CA THR A 109 -20.73 7.25 3.67
C THR A 109 -21.04 7.26 5.17
N GLN A 110 -22.00 8.10 5.56
CA GLN A 110 -22.48 8.14 6.94
C GLN A 110 -23.12 6.81 7.36
N GLU A 111 -23.81 6.15 6.44
CA GLU A 111 -24.47 4.87 6.72
C GLU A 111 -23.45 3.77 7.07
N GLU A 112 -22.33 3.71 6.35
CA GLU A 112 -21.25 2.78 6.68
C GLU A 112 -20.64 3.09 8.06
N ALA A 113 -20.42 4.37 8.37
CA ALA A 113 -19.91 4.80 9.66
C ALA A 113 -20.87 4.48 10.82
N ALA A 114 -22.18 4.74 10.64
CA ALA A 114 -23.22 4.42 11.61
C ALA A 114 -23.31 2.90 11.85
N ARG A 115 -23.25 2.11 10.77
CA ARG A 115 -23.28 0.65 10.86
C ARG A 115 -22.07 0.11 11.63
N ALA A 116 -20.89 0.72 11.46
CA ALA A 116 -19.68 0.32 12.15
C ALA A 116 -19.76 0.51 13.68
N ILE A 117 -20.63 1.40 14.16
CA ILE A 117 -20.91 1.60 15.59
C ILE A 117 -22.22 0.94 16.04
N GLY A 118 -22.78 0.05 15.23
CA GLY A 118 -23.98 -0.73 15.56
C GLY A 118 -25.29 0.06 15.48
N ARG A 119 -25.33 1.17 14.74
CA ARG A 119 -26.55 1.98 14.51
C ARG A 119 -26.98 1.91 13.05
N THR A 120 -28.28 2.07 12.82
CA THR A 120 -28.82 2.47 11.52
C THR A 120 -28.55 3.95 11.26
N LEU A 121 -28.67 4.38 10.00
CA LEU A 121 -28.50 5.79 9.64
C LEU A 121 -29.50 6.70 10.39
N ASP A 122 -30.77 6.29 10.50
CA ASP A 122 -31.80 7.09 11.15
C ASP A 122 -31.56 7.21 12.67
N GLU A 123 -31.14 6.14 13.32
CA GLU A 123 -30.76 6.16 14.74
C GLU A 123 -29.57 7.10 14.99
N GLU A 124 -28.58 7.09 14.09
CA GLU A 124 -27.43 7.97 14.21
C GLU A 124 -27.78 9.44 13.94
N ILE A 125 -28.62 9.73 12.95
CA ILE A 125 -29.12 11.09 12.69
C ILE A 125 -29.88 11.61 13.92
N LEU A 126 -30.74 10.79 14.52
CA LEU A 126 -31.45 11.14 15.75
C LEU A 126 -30.48 11.37 16.91
N ALA A 127 -29.47 10.50 17.08
CA ALA A 127 -28.48 10.65 18.13
C ALA A 127 -27.66 11.93 17.98
N ILE A 128 -27.23 12.28 16.76
CA ILE A 128 -26.54 13.55 16.44
C ILE A 128 -27.42 14.73 16.83
N SER A 129 -28.72 14.70 16.47
CA SER A 129 -29.65 15.79 16.80
C SER A 129 -29.83 16.01 18.31
N ASN A 130 -29.58 14.97 19.11
CA ASN A 130 -29.63 15.00 20.57
C ASN A 130 -28.25 15.21 21.23
N GLY A 131 -27.18 15.44 20.46
CA GLY A 131 -25.83 15.65 20.98
C GLY A 131 -25.09 14.38 21.41
N HIS A 132 -25.51 13.21 20.92
CA HIS A 132 -24.95 11.88 21.23
C HIS A 132 -24.54 11.09 19.98
N GLY A 133 -24.22 11.80 18.90
CA GLY A 133 -23.71 11.20 17.66
C GLY A 133 -22.40 10.45 17.90
N GLY A 134 -22.26 9.29 17.25
CA GLY A 134 -21.01 8.52 17.24
C GLY A 134 -20.21 8.69 15.94
N THR A 135 -20.73 9.49 15.00
CA THR A 135 -20.12 9.77 13.70
C THR A 135 -19.95 11.26 13.46
N TRP A 136 -18.94 11.63 12.68
CA TRP A 136 -18.74 12.99 12.19
C TRP A 136 -18.19 13.00 10.76
N ALA A 137 -18.21 14.17 10.12
CA ALA A 137 -17.79 14.35 8.75
C ALA A 137 -16.70 15.41 8.65
N ASP A 138 -15.55 15.07 8.05
CA ASP A 138 -14.45 16.00 7.81
C ASP A 138 -14.08 16.05 6.32
N PRO A 139 -13.62 17.21 5.81
CA PRO A 139 -13.02 17.32 4.50
C PRO A 139 -11.77 16.44 4.38
N THR A 140 -11.63 15.76 3.24
CA THR A 140 -10.48 14.92 2.91
C THR A 140 -10.38 14.76 1.39
N PHE A 141 -9.66 13.75 0.92
CA PHE A 141 -9.48 13.44 -0.50
C PHE A 141 -9.91 12.01 -0.81
N LYS A 142 -10.35 11.83 -2.06
CA LYS A 142 -10.66 10.52 -2.63
C LYS A 142 -9.88 10.32 -3.91
N ILE A 143 -9.47 9.07 -4.13
CA ILE A 143 -8.81 8.65 -5.37
C ILE A 143 -9.80 8.78 -6.53
N THR A 144 -9.40 9.46 -7.61
CA THR A 144 -10.22 9.62 -8.81
C THR A 144 -10.24 8.32 -9.63
N PRO A 145 -11.17 8.15 -10.58
CA PRO A 145 -11.12 7.03 -11.53
C PRO A 145 -9.79 6.95 -12.29
N ARG A 146 -9.16 8.11 -12.57
CA ARG A 146 -7.83 8.18 -13.18
C ARG A 146 -6.77 7.62 -12.24
N GLY A 147 -6.75 8.02 -10.96
CA GLY A 147 -5.82 7.48 -9.97
C GLY A 147 -6.01 5.96 -9.74
N MET A 148 -7.26 5.52 -9.64
CA MET A 148 -7.60 4.10 -9.48
C MET A 148 -7.07 3.24 -10.64
N LYS A 149 -7.17 3.74 -11.88
CA LYS A 149 -6.63 3.07 -13.07
C LYS A 149 -5.11 2.86 -12.99
N GLN A 150 -4.38 3.73 -12.29
CA GLN A 150 -2.93 3.68 -12.16
C GLN A 150 -2.44 2.76 -11.04
N LEU A 151 -3.25 2.58 -9.99
CA LEU A 151 -2.85 1.79 -8.83
C LEU A 151 -2.97 0.29 -9.09
N GLU A 152 -3.95 -0.11 -9.92
CA GLU A 152 -4.33 -1.50 -10.21
C GLU A 152 -4.64 -2.31 -8.94
N ARG A 153 -5.77 -3.04 -8.88
CA ARG A 153 -6.12 -3.86 -7.69
C ARG A 153 -6.22 -3.10 -6.37
N TRP A 154 -6.23 -1.78 -6.40
CA TRP A 154 -6.50 -0.99 -5.21
C TRP A 154 -7.94 -1.24 -4.75
N PRO A 155 -8.19 -1.50 -3.45
CA PRO A 155 -9.54 -1.62 -2.92
C PRO A 155 -10.32 -0.33 -3.19
N GLY A 156 -11.39 -0.43 -3.96
CA GLY A 156 -12.11 0.74 -4.47
C GLY A 156 -12.73 1.63 -3.37
N ASN A 157 -13.04 2.87 -3.76
CA ASN A 157 -13.80 3.87 -2.98
C ASN A 157 -13.15 4.46 -1.71
N MET A 158 -11.85 4.25 -1.50
CA MET A 158 -11.19 4.68 -0.27
C MET A 158 -10.94 6.19 -0.18
N VAL A 159 -11.16 6.70 1.02
CA VAL A 159 -10.81 8.02 1.53
C VAL A 159 -9.47 8.02 2.28
N GLN A 160 -8.80 6.85 2.33
CA GLN A 160 -7.42 6.67 2.78
C GLN A 160 -6.46 6.89 1.61
N TRP A 161 -6.33 8.15 1.20
CA TRP A 161 -5.65 8.53 -0.04
C TRP A 161 -4.12 8.56 0.07
N GLU A 162 -3.55 8.62 1.28
CA GLU A 162 -2.12 8.85 1.52
C GLU A 162 -1.24 7.77 0.89
N GLN A 163 -1.47 6.49 1.20
CA GLN A 163 -0.70 5.38 0.63
C GLN A 163 -0.81 5.30 -0.89
N ALA A 164 -1.99 5.60 -1.44
CA ALA A 164 -2.21 5.68 -2.87
C ALA A 164 -1.39 6.83 -3.50
N ALA A 165 -1.41 8.01 -2.89
CA ALA A 165 -0.67 9.17 -3.38
C ALA A 165 0.85 8.96 -3.31
N ILE A 166 1.35 8.41 -2.20
CA ILE A 166 2.74 8.00 -2.02
C ILE A 166 3.14 7.00 -3.11
N SER A 167 2.35 5.95 -3.31
CA SER A 167 2.65 4.92 -4.31
C SER A 167 2.71 5.49 -5.72
N LEU A 168 1.74 6.34 -6.09
CA LEU A 168 1.73 7.01 -7.39
C LEU A 168 2.91 7.96 -7.55
N TYR A 169 3.24 8.72 -6.51
CA TYR A 169 4.32 9.70 -6.55
C TYR A 169 5.67 9.01 -6.73
N ILE A 170 5.97 7.99 -5.93
CA ILE A 170 7.23 7.26 -6.03
C ILE A 170 7.35 6.63 -7.42
N ARG A 171 6.31 5.95 -7.89
CA ARG A 171 6.31 5.28 -9.19
C ARG A 171 6.39 6.24 -10.38
N LYS A 172 5.73 7.40 -10.34
CA LYS A 172 5.66 8.34 -11.47
C LYS A 172 6.72 9.45 -11.43
N VAL A 173 7.29 9.77 -10.27
CA VAL A 173 8.22 10.90 -10.12
C VAL A 173 9.61 10.43 -9.71
N VAL A 174 9.73 9.46 -8.81
CA VAL A 174 11.01 9.05 -8.22
C VAL A 174 11.69 7.98 -9.08
N VAL A 175 10.98 6.90 -9.37
CA VAL A 175 11.44 5.74 -10.17
C VAL A 175 12.03 6.16 -11.52
N PRO A 176 11.43 7.08 -12.32
CA PRO A 176 12.01 7.51 -13.59
C PRO A 176 13.35 8.26 -13.45
N LYS A 177 13.61 8.86 -12.28
CA LYS A 177 14.83 9.66 -12.02
C LYS A 177 15.88 8.90 -11.22
N ARG A 178 15.50 7.79 -10.58
CA ARG A 178 16.35 6.98 -9.70
C ARG A 178 16.24 5.51 -10.12
N PRO A 179 17.11 5.04 -11.03
CA PRO A 179 16.99 3.71 -11.64
C PRO A 179 17.11 2.55 -10.64
N TYR A 180 17.79 2.77 -9.51
CA TYR A 180 17.96 1.79 -8.45
C TYR A 180 16.82 1.76 -7.42
N VAL A 181 15.88 2.72 -7.50
CA VAL A 181 14.68 2.69 -6.64
C VAL A 181 13.71 1.65 -7.17
N VAL A 182 13.44 0.64 -6.34
CA VAL A 182 12.65 -0.54 -6.70
C VAL A 182 11.24 -0.55 -6.12
N GLY A 183 11.01 0.21 -5.04
CA GLY A 183 9.76 0.13 -4.31
C GLY A 183 9.68 1.07 -3.11
N ILE A 184 8.68 0.79 -2.28
CA ILE A 184 8.38 1.50 -1.03
C ILE A 184 8.72 0.58 0.13
N TRP A 185 9.29 1.12 1.19
CA TRP A 185 9.59 0.39 2.42
C TRP A 185 8.96 1.06 3.63
N TRP A 186 8.53 0.24 4.58
CA TRP A 186 8.11 0.64 5.91
C TRP A 186 9.07 0.03 6.91
N SER A 187 9.93 0.86 7.49
CA SER A 187 10.91 0.48 8.51
C SER A 187 10.29 0.26 9.89
N GLU A 188 9.19 -0.49 9.95
CA GLU A 188 8.54 -0.84 11.21
C GLU A 188 9.46 -1.67 12.10
N PRO A 189 9.33 -1.56 13.44
CA PRO A 189 10.00 -2.48 14.35
C PRO A 189 9.50 -3.91 14.14
N ASP A 190 10.39 -4.88 14.38
CA ASP A 190 10.04 -6.30 14.36
C ASP A 190 9.41 -6.68 15.71
N ASN A 191 8.08 -6.66 15.78
CA ASN A 191 7.32 -7.01 16.99
C ASN A 191 6.02 -7.75 16.63
N VAL A 192 6.09 -9.09 16.70
CA VAL A 192 4.98 -9.99 16.41
C VAL A 192 3.78 -9.76 17.33
N GLU A 193 4.00 -9.46 18.61
CA GLU A 193 2.91 -9.22 19.57
C GLU A 193 2.10 -7.95 19.22
N ALA A 194 2.79 -6.93 18.70
CA ALA A 194 2.17 -5.69 18.22
C ALA A 194 1.68 -5.78 16.76
N GLY A 195 1.85 -6.93 16.11
CA GLY A 195 1.40 -7.14 14.73
C GLY A 195 2.21 -6.38 13.67
N CYS A 196 3.45 -5.97 13.98
CA CYS A 196 4.28 -5.18 13.06
C CYS A 196 5.62 -5.89 12.75
N ALA A 197 6.06 -5.70 11.50
CA ALA A 197 7.35 -6.19 11.00
C ALA A 197 7.75 -5.39 9.77
N PRO A 198 9.05 -5.12 9.56
CA PRO A 198 9.52 -4.35 8.44
C PRO A 198 9.11 -5.01 7.12
N SER A 199 8.50 -4.22 6.25
CA SER A 199 7.92 -4.71 5.00
C SER A 199 7.96 -3.66 3.90
N GLY A 200 7.76 -4.09 2.66
CA GLY A 200 7.78 -3.20 1.52
C GLY A 200 6.89 -3.68 0.39
N ILE A 201 6.72 -2.79 -0.58
CA ILE A 201 6.06 -3.07 -1.85
C ILE A 201 7.10 -2.92 -2.95
N LEU A 202 7.43 -4.03 -3.59
CA LEU A 202 8.25 -4.08 -4.79
C LEU A 202 7.39 -3.76 -6.02
N PHE A 203 7.82 -2.81 -6.84
CA PHE A 203 7.10 -2.48 -8.07
C PHE A 203 7.36 -3.54 -9.15
N PRO A 204 6.32 -4.05 -9.83
CA PRO A 204 6.48 -5.15 -10.77
C PRO A 204 7.40 -4.83 -11.96
N GLU A 205 7.39 -3.59 -12.43
CA GLU A 205 8.27 -3.13 -13.51
C GLU A 205 9.75 -3.16 -13.11
N ARG A 206 10.09 -3.41 -11.84
CA ARG A 206 11.46 -3.53 -11.33
C ARG A 206 11.90 -4.98 -11.09
N LEU A 207 11.00 -5.96 -11.22
CA LEU A 207 11.31 -7.37 -10.93
C LEU A 207 12.38 -7.95 -11.83
N HIS A 208 12.47 -7.49 -13.09
CA HIS A 208 13.52 -7.90 -14.03
C HIS A 208 14.95 -7.58 -13.56
N LEU A 209 15.12 -6.76 -12.50
CA LEU A 209 16.40 -6.45 -11.89
C LEU A 209 16.83 -7.47 -10.83
N PHE A 210 15.92 -8.36 -10.41
CA PHE A 210 16.14 -9.29 -9.31
C PHE A 210 16.50 -10.68 -9.79
N GLU A 211 17.38 -11.31 -9.02
CA GLU A 211 17.55 -12.76 -8.98
C GLU A 211 16.61 -13.34 -7.92
N VAL A 212 16.22 -14.59 -8.09
CA VAL A 212 15.36 -15.35 -7.19
C VAL A 212 16.15 -16.53 -6.68
N GLU A 213 16.29 -16.63 -5.36
CA GLU A 213 16.70 -17.85 -4.67
C GLU A 213 15.44 -18.55 -4.16
N ASP A 214 15.26 -19.81 -4.54
CA ASP A 214 14.14 -20.63 -4.09
C ASP A 214 14.49 -21.50 -2.88
N GLU A 215 13.54 -22.31 -2.43
CA GLU A 215 13.69 -23.18 -1.25
C GLU A 215 14.81 -24.23 -1.39
N GLU A 216 15.28 -24.53 -2.61
CA GLU A 216 16.39 -25.45 -2.87
C GLU A 216 17.75 -24.72 -2.95
N GLY A 217 17.74 -23.39 -2.85
CA GLY A 217 18.93 -22.54 -2.95
C GLY A 217 19.40 -22.32 -4.39
N GLU A 218 18.57 -22.64 -5.39
CA GLU A 218 18.89 -22.34 -6.79
C GLU A 218 18.66 -20.86 -7.07
N VAL A 219 19.66 -20.21 -7.67
CA VAL A 219 19.61 -18.78 -8.02
C VAL A 219 19.45 -18.64 -9.54
N MET A 220 18.40 -17.94 -9.96
CA MET A 220 18.14 -17.62 -11.36
C MET A 220 17.50 -16.23 -11.49
N SER A 221 17.47 -15.66 -12.69
CA SER A 221 16.79 -14.38 -12.88
C SER A 221 15.27 -14.51 -12.65
N PHE A 222 14.62 -13.43 -12.23
CA PHE A 222 13.17 -13.44 -12.02
C PHE A 222 12.38 -13.92 -13.23
N ASN A 223 12.78 -13.52 -14.43
CA ASN A 223 12.10 -13.90 -15.67
C ASN A 223 12.30 -15.38 -16.03
N GLU A 224 13.40 -15.99 -15.61
CA GLU A 224 13.62 -17.45 -15.79
C GLU A 224 12.76 -18.25 -14.80
N LYS A 225 12.64 -17.78 -13.56
CA LYS A 225 11.80 -18.45 -12.54
C LYS A 225 10.31 -18.31 -12.83
N PHE A 226 9.89 -17.12 -13.28
CA PHE A 226 8.49 -16.79 -13.51
C PHE A 226 8.25 -16.28 -14.94
N PRO A 227 8.43 -17.12 -15.97
CA PRO A 227 8.35 -16.71 -17.38
C PRO A 227 6.94 -16.25 -17.78
N ASP A 228 5.91 -16.74 -17.09
CA ASP A 228 4.51 -16.39 -17.32
C ASP A 228 4.02 -15.24 -16.43
N PHE A 229 4.93 -14.60 -15.67
CA PHE A 229 4.57 -13.44 -14.85
C PHE A 229 4.22 -12.25 -15.75
N ASN A 230 2.93 -11.98 -15.86
CA ASN A 230 2.45 -10.75 -16.48
C ASN A 230 2.47 -9.64 -15.43
N ALA A 231 3.45 -8.74 -15.55
CA ALA A 231 3.42 -7.49 -14.82
C ALA A 231 2.07 -6.78 -15.09
N PRO A 232 1.47 -6.13 -14.07
CA PRO A 232 0.27 -5.33 -14.27
C PRO A 232 0.52 -4.35 -15.43
N VAL A 233 -0.45 -4.24 -16.35
CA VAL A 233 -0.28 -3.49 -17.61
C VAL A 233 -0.19 -2.01 -17.28
N ASP A 234 1.03 -1.51 -17.09
CA ASP A 234 1.25 -0.08 -16.89
C ASP A 234 0.86 0.68 -18.16
N PRO A 235 -0.17 1.55 -18.15
CA PRO A 235 -0.45 2.40 -19.31
C PRO A 235 0.66 3.45 -19.57
N LEU A 236 1.76 3.47 -18.80
CA LEU A 236 2.76 4.53 -18.82
C LEU A 236 4.23 4.06 -18.91
N VAL A 237 4.52 2.77 -19.11
CA VAL A 237 5.81 2.37 -19.72
C VAL A 237 5.64 2.40 -21.23
N ALA A 238 5.54 3.62 -21.79
CA ALA A 238 5.98 3.79 -23.16
C ALA A 238 7.49 3.59 -23.13
N TYR A 239 7.95 2.43 -23.61
CA TYR A 239 9.34 2.29 -24.04
C TYR A 239 9.61 3.46 -25.00
N ALA A 240 10.42 4.42 -24.56
CA ALA A 240 11.05 5.38 -25.45
C ALA A 240 12.29 4.73 -26.06
#